data_AF-A0ABD5DUF6-F1
#
_entry.id   AF-A0ABD5DUF6-F1
#
_cell.length_a   1.000
_cell.length_b   1.000
_cell.length_c   1.000
_cell.angle_alpha   90.00
_cell.angle_beta   90.00
_cell.angle_gamma   90.00
#
_symmetry.space_group_name_H-M   'P 1'
#
loop_
_entity.id
_entity.type
_entity.pdbx_description
1 polymer ?
#
loop_
_entity_poly.entity_id
_entity_poly.type
_entity_poly.pdbx_seq_one_letter_code
_entity_poly.pdbx_strand_id
1 'polypeptide(L)'
;LGAARTFVVCKTGTKQVAGFYSLATGSVNHTEATGSLRRNMPDPIPVIILARLAVDVSLHGKGVGADLLHDAVLRCYRVAENIGVRAIMVHA
;
A
#
# COMPACT_ATOMS: atom_id res chain seq x y z
N LEU A 1 12.24 10.59 11.70
CA LEU A 1 12.15 10.41 10.24
C LEU A 1 10.97 9.48 9.94
N GLY A 2 9.85 10.02 9.46
CA GLY A 2 8.63 9.27 9.13
C GLY A 2 8.59 8.88 7.66
N ALA A 3 9.44 7.93 7.26
CA ALA A 3 9.57 7.50 5.86
C ALA A 3 8.39 6.62 5.38
N ALA A 4 7.53 6.18 6.29
CA ALA A 4 6.29 5.47 6.00
C ALA A 4 5.15 5.97 6.90
N ARG A 5 3.92 5.86 6.40
CA ARG A 5 2.69 6.07 7.17
C ARG A 5 2.02 4.72 7.41
N THR A 6 1.80 4.38 8.68
CA THR A 6 1.17 3.13 9.10
C THR A 6 -0.24 3.38 9.60
N PHE A 7 -1.17 2.57 9.12
CA PHE A 7 -2.57 2.57 9.52
C PHE A 7 -2.88 1.24 10.19
N VAL A 8 -3.68 1.29 11.27
CA VAL A 8 -3.99 0.14 12.10
C VAL A 8 -5.50 0.03 12.30
N VAL A 9 -5.98 -1.20 12.40
CA VAL A 9 -7.31 -1.50 12.94
C VAL A 9 -7.14 -2.12 14.32
N CYS A 10 -7.99 -1.71 15.26
CA CYS A 10 -7.97 -2.20 16.64
C CYS A 10 -9.19 -3.05 16.91
N LYS A 11 -9.08 -4.00 17.86
CA LYS A 11 -10.26 -4.71 18.36
C LYS A 11 -11.20 -3.72 19.03
N THR A 12 -12.49 -3.85 18.74
CA THR A 12 -13.55 -2.98 19.26
C THR A 12 -13.45 -2.78 20.77
N GLY A 13 -13.52 -1.54 21.23
CA GLY A 13 -13.42 -1.21 22.65
C GLY A 13 -12.00 -1.26 23.25
N THR A 14 -10.97 -1.52 22.43
CA THR A 14 -9.58 -1.61 22.90
C THR A 14 -8.62 -0.81 22.02
N LYS A 15 -7.37 -0.68 22.47
CA LYS A 15 -6.23 -0.20 21.65
C LYS A 15 -5.36 -1.35 21.13
N GLN A 16 -5.83 -2.59 21.23
CA GLN A 16 -5.08 -3.75 20.74
C GLN A 16 -5.18 -3.80 19.21
N VAL A 17 -4.03 -3.65 18.54
CA VAL A 17 -3.93 -3.76 17.08
C VAL A 17 -4.27 -5.18 16.64
N ALA A 18 -5.20 -5.27 15.70
CA ALA A 18 -5.69 -6.50 15.08
C ALA A 18 -5.14 -6.71 13.66
N GLY A 19 -4.64 -5.64 13.03
CA GLY A 19 -4.01 -5.67 11.72
C GLY A 19 -3.54 -4.28 11.33
N PHE A 20 -2.65 -4.21 10.35
CA PHE A 20 -2.06 -2.95 9.90
C PHE A 20 -1.57 -3.02 8.46
N TYR A 21 -1.37 -1.85 7.87
CA TYR A 21 -0.58 -1.69 6.65
C TYR A 21 0.26 -0.41 6.70
N SER A 22 1.31 -0.37 5.87
CA SER A 22 2.23 0.77 5.79
C SER A 22 2.42 1.22 4.34
N LEU A 23 2.32 2.52 4.09
CA LEU A 23 2.54 3.15 2.79
C LEU A 23 3.76 4.07 2.79
N ALA A 24 4.50 4.07 1.69
CA ALA A 24 5.59 5.00 1.43
C ALA A 24 5.58 5.46 -0.03
N THR A 25 6.13 6.62 -0.33
CA THR A 25 6.37 7.04 -1.73
C THR A 25 7.56 6.29 -2.30
N GLY A 26 7.55 5.99 -3.60
CA GLY A 26 8.66 5.32 -4.25
C GLY A 26 8.63 5.45 -5.77
N SER A 27 9.55 4.75 -6.40
CA SER A 27 9.64 4.65 -7.85
C SER A 27 10.18 3.28 -8.26
N VAL A 28 9.93 2.88 -9.51
CA VAL A 28 10.43 1.63 -10.10
C VAL A 28 11.10 1.92 -11.43
N ASN A 29 12.27 1.32 -11.67
CA ASN A 29 13.00 1.50 -12.93
C ASN A 29 12.27 0.76 -14.06
N HIS A 30 12.45 1.22 -15.29
CA HIS A 30 11.87 0.58 -16.49
C HIS A 30 12.30 -0.88 -16.68
N THR A 31 13.48 -1.26 -16.17
CA THR A 31 14.03 -2.61 -16.20
C THR A 31 13.27 -3.58 -15.29
N GLU A 32 12.65 -3.07 -14.23
CA GLU A 32 11.92 -3.85 -13.22
C GLU A 32 10.40 -3.82 -13.47
N ALA A 33 9.93 -2.91 -14.34
CA ALA A 33 8.53 -2.74 -14.68
C ALA A 33 8.10 -3.56 -15.92
N THR A 34 6.84 -4.01 -15.91
CA THR A 34 6.25 -4.67 -17.08
C THR A 34 6.04 -3.69 -18.24
N GLY A 35 5.98 -4.21 -19.47
CA GLY A 35 5.82 -3.40 -20.68
C GLY A 35 4.59 -2.49 -20.68
N SER A 36 3.46 -2.95 -20.14
CA SER A 36 2.24 -2.14 -20.01
C SER A 36 2.35 -1.05 -18.94
N LEU A 37 3.10 -1.31 -17.87
CA LEU A 37 3.30 -0.35 -16.79
C LEU A 37 4.21 0.82 -17.23
N ARG A 38 5.27 0.53 -17.98
CA ARG A 38 6.28 1.51 -18.43
C ARG A 38 5.97 2.25 -19.73
N ARG A 39 5.03 1.74 -20.54
CA ARG A 39 4.67 2.35 -21.83
C ARG A 39 4.26 3.81 -21.63
N ASN A 40 4.95 4.73 -22.32
CA ASN A 40 4.72 6.18 -22.28
C ASN A 40 4.91 6.82 -20.89
N MET A 41 5.71 6.21 -20.01
CA MET A 41 6.05 6.76 -18.69
C MET A 41 7.52 7.21 -18.63
N PRO A 42 7.86 8.22 -17.79
CA PRO A 42 9.25 8.54 -17.47
C PRO A 42 9.95 7.38 -16.73
N ASP A 43 11.29 7.42 -16.69
CA ASP A 43 12.13 6.53 -15.89
C ASP A 43 12.82 7.34 -14.78
N PRO A 44 12.60 7.05 -13.48
CA PRO A 44 11.80 5.95 -12.96
C PRO A 44 10.29 6.26 -12.91
N ILE A 45 9.47 5.19 -12.91
CA ILE A 45 8.00 5.29 -12.87
C ILE A 45 7.56 5.58 -11.43
N PRO A 46 6.75 6.62 -11.17
CA PRO A 46 6.30 6.94 -9.82
C PRO A 46 5.26 5.94 -9.30
N VAL A 47 5.46 5.44 -8.08
CA VAL A 47 4.57 4.46 -7.43
C VAL A 47 4.35 4.79 -5.95
N ILE A 48 3.32 4.20 -5.36
CA ILE A 48 3.20 4.10 -3.89
C ILE A 48 3.59 2.68 -3.49
N ILE A 49 4.48 2.55 -2.52
CA ILE A 49 4.93 1.27 -1.97
C ILE A 49 3.98 0.85 -0.84
N LEU A 50 3.31 -0.28 -1.00
CA LEU A 50 2.67 -1.01 0.10
C LEU A 50 3.75 -1.83 0.81
N ALA A 51 4.41 -1.20 1.78
CA ALA A 51 5.63 -1.72 2.40
C ALA A 51 5.36 -2.89 3.35
N ARG A 52 4.20 -2.88 4.03
CA ARG A 52 3.76 -3.94 4.94
C ARG A 52 2.25 -4.05 4.90
N LEU A 53 1.76 -5.28 5.05
CA LEU A 53 0.37 -5.62 5.32
C LEU A 53 0.36 -6.88 6.19
N ALA A 54 -0.28 -6.82 7.35
CA ALA A 54 -0.39 -7.98 8.23
C ALA A 54 -1.67 -7.94 9.05
N VAL A 55 -2.15 -9.13 9.42
CA VAL A 55 -3.32 -9.35 10.25
C VAL A 55 -2.92 -10.27 11.39
N ASP A 56 -3.46 -10.04 12.58
CA ASP A 56 -3.31 -10.94 13.72
C ASP A 56 -3.81 -12.36 13.37
N VAL A 57 -3.07 -13.38 13.79
CA VAL A 57 -3.34 -14.79 13.43
C VAL A 57 -4.74 -15.23 13.86
N SER A 58 -5.29 -14.70 14.95
CA SER A 58 -6.65 -15.04 15.42
C SER A 58 -7.77 -14.55 14.49
N LEU A 59 -7.44 -13.69 13.53
CA LEU A 59 -8.38 -13.09 12.57
C LEU A 59 -8.10 -13.50 11.12
N HIS A 60 -7.16 -14.41 10.88
CA HIS A 60 -6.91 -14.96 9.55
C HIS A 60 -8.17 -15.66 9.00
N GLY A 61 -8.37 -15.59 7.69
CA GLY A 61 -9.54 -16.16 7.01
C GLY A 61 -10.85 -15.40 7.22
N LYS A 62 -10.88 -14.30 7.99
CA LYS A 62 -12.09 -13.51 8.28
C LYS A 62 -12.27 -12.26 7.41
N GLY A 63 -11.52 -12.13 6.31
CA GLY A 63 -11.62 -10.99 5.39
C GLY A 63 -10.87 -9.72 5.79
N VAL A 64 -10.38 -9.61 7.04
CA VAL A 64 -9.70 -8.39 7.55
C VAL A 64 -8.53 -7.92 6.67
N GLY A 65 -7.75 -8.85 6.10
CA GLY A 65 -6.65 -8.50 5.21
C GLY A 65 -7.11 -7.86 3.91
N ALA A 66 -8.24 -8.32 3.35
CA ALA A 66 -8.85 -7.74 2.16
C ALA A 66 -9.40 -6.34 2.47
N ASP A 67 -10.05 -6.16 3.63
CA ASP A 67 -10.56 -4.85 4.06
C ASP A 67 -9.43 -3.83 4.25
N LEU A 68 -8.31 -4.25 4.86
CA LEU A 68 -7.11 -3.40 5.00
C LEU A 68 -6.51 -3.02 3.65
N LEU A 69 -6.40 -3.98 2.72
CA LEU A 69 -5.92 -3.70 1.37
C LEU A 69 -6.88 -2.76 0.62
N HIS A 70 -8.19 -2.91 0.79
CA HIS A 70 -9.17 -2.03 0.20
C HIS A 70 -9.02 -0.58 0.72
N ASP A 71 -8.88 -0.38 2.04
CA ASP A 71 -8.61 0.95 2.60
C ASP A 71 -7.29 1.53 2.06
N ALA A 72 -6.23 0.71 1.96
CA ALA A 72 -4.96 1.13 1.42
C ALA A 72 -5.07 1.61 -0.04
N VAL A 73 -5.78 0.86 -0.90
CA VAL A 73 -6.03 1.23 -2.30
C VAL A 73 -6.80 2.54 -2.39
N LEU A 74 -7.86 2.71 -1.60
CA LEU A 74 -8.64 3.96 -1.58
C LEU A 74 -7.80 5.15 -1.10
N ARG A 75 -6.90 4.97 -0.14
CA ARG A 75 -5.96 6.03 0.25
C ARG A 75 -4.98 6.38 -0.86
N CYS A 76 -4.40 5.39 -1.51
CA CYS A 76 -3.50 5.61 -2.65
C CYS A 76 -4.21 6.37 -3.78
N TYR A 77 -5.48 6.02 -4.06
CA TYR A 77 -6.28 6.72 -5.06
C TYR A 77 -6.46 8.20 -4.73
N ARG A 78 -6.83 8.53 -3.48
CA ARG A 78 -6.95 9.94 -3.03
C ARG A 78 -5.62 10.71 -3.10
N VAL A 79 -4.50 10.04 -2.83
CA VAL A 79 -3.17 10.65 -3.00
C VAL A 79 -2.90 10.92 -4.49
N ALA A 80 -3.29 10.00 -5.38
CA ALA A 80 -3.09 10.12 -6.82
C ALA A 80 -3.88 11.28 -7.46
N GLU A 81 -4.92 11.81 -6.79
CA GLU A 81 -5.64 13.00 -7.26
C GLU A 81 -4.78 14.27 -7.22
N ASN A 82 -3.75 14.31 -6.37
CA ASN A 82 -2.90 15.48 -6.17
C ASN A 82 -1.44 15.26 -6.61
N ILE A 83 -1.01 14.01 -6.75
CA ILE A 83 0.38 13.62 -7.04
C ILE A 83 0.37 12.52 -8.10
N GLY A 84 1.24 12.62 -9.11
CA GLY A 84 1.35 11.59 -10.15
C GLY A 84 1.79 10.24 -9.59
N VAL A 85 0.91 9.23 -9.69
CA VAL A 85 1.16 7.84 -9.25
C VAL A 85 0.66 6.90 -10.33
N ARG A 86 1.51 5.97 -10.78
CA ARG A 86 1.15 5.00 -11.83
C ARG A 86 0.59 3.70 -11.27
N ALA A 87 1.08 3.26 -10.12
CA ALA A 87 0.70 1.99 -9.52
C ALA A 87 0.97 1.97 -8.01
N ILE A 88 0.35 0.99 -7.35
CA ILE A 88 0.76 0.52 -6.03
C ILE A 88 1.72 -0.65 -6.26
N MET A 89 2.90 -0.58 -5.66
CA MET A 89 3.93 -1.60 -5.75
C MET A 89 4.04 -2.33 -4.42
N VAL A 90 4.16 -3.65 -4.48
CA VAL A 90 4.38 -4.53 -3.34
C VAL A 90 5.58 -5.41 -3.65
N HIS A 91 6.41 -5.69 -2.65
CA HIS A 91 7.46 -6.70 -2.74
C HIS A 91 6.99 -7.95 -2.01
N ALA A 92 7.18 -9.11 -2.64
CA ALA A 92 6.95 -10.43 -2.05
C ALA A 92 8.26 -10.98 -1.49
#